data_AF-A0A3B8QU08-F1
#
_entry.id   AF-A0A3B8QU08-F1
#
_cell.length_a   1.000
_cell.length_b   1.000
_cell.length_c   1.000
_cell.angle_alpha   90.00
_cell.angle_beta   90.00
_cell.angle_gamma   90.00
#
_symmetry.space_group_name_H-M   'P 1'
#
loop_
_entity.id
_entity.type
_entity.pdbx_description
1 polymer ?
#
loop_
_entity_poly.entity_id
_entity_poly.type
_entity_poly.pdbx_seq_one_letter_code
_entity_poly.pdbx_strand_id
1 'polypeptide(L)'
;MTDLSEKIAGLTQSTQRRIKHKQPFYRSGKWLDRRLYSKTPIRACQFELKKNDLRVLHALGACASPLGICYASQQYLGELAGGIDKADVSRAVKRLHHFQLIRLLLPKGKPFKGRYQRGNRYQILYEENAPLPSKHEIELEFGARTGRWP
;
A
#
# COMPACT_ATOMS: atom_id res chain seq x y z
N MET A 1 -23.61 6.99 -6.18
CA MET A 1 -22.45 6.67 -5.34
C MET A 1 -22.82 5.47 -4.50
N THR A 2 -22.57 4.24 -4.96
CA THR A 2 -22.72 3.07 -4.07
C THR A 2 -21.70 3.27 -2.96
N ASP A 3 -22.21 3.55 -1.77
CA ASP A 3 -21.52 4.34 -0.77
C ASP A 3 -20.42 3.51 -0.15
N LEU A 4 -19.22 4.08 -0.01
CA LEU A 4 -18.09 3.39 0.63
C LEU A 4 -18.51 2.88 2.03
N SER A 5 -19.42 3.61 2.67
CA SER A 5 -20.10 3.29 3.92
C SER A 5 -20.80 1.92 3.90
N GLU A 6 -21.59 1.61 2.87
CA GLU A 6 -22.29 0.31 2.73
C GLU A 6 -21.28 -0.84 2.63
N LYS A 7 -20.19 -0.62 1.90
CA LYS A 7 -19.14 -1.61 1.76
C LYS A 7 -18.40 -1.83 3.08
N ILE A 8 -18.13 -0.77 3.83
CA ILE A 8 -17.50 -0.85 5.15
C ILE A 8 -18.41 -1.59 6.13
N ALA A 9 -19.73 -1.33 6.10
CA ALA A 9 -20.72 -2.00 6.93
C ALA A 9 -20.76 -3.52 6.69
N GLY A 10 -20.54 -3.97 5.46
CA GLY A 10 -20.47 -5.40 5.12
C GLY A 10 -19.18 -6.11 5.57
N LEU A 11 -18.19 -5.41 6.13
CA LEU A 11 -16.95 -6.01 6.62
C LEU A 11 -17.07 -6.47 8.07
N THR A 12 -16.23 -7.42 8.48
CA THR A 12 -16.17 -7.88 9.87
C THR A 12 -15.80 -6.74 10.82
N GLN A 13 -16.29 -6.77 12.06
CA GLN A 13 -15.95 -5.77 13.08
C GLN A 13 -14.43 -5.63 13.28
N SER A 14 -13.69 -6.75 13.21
CA SER A 14 -12.22 -6.74 13.29
C SER A 14 -11.54 -6.02 12.14
N THR A 15 -12.14 -6.06 10.94
CA THR A 15 -11.69 -5.31 9.77
C THR A 15 -12.06 -3.85 9.89
N GLN A 16 -13.29 -3.53 10.30
CA GLN A 16 -13.75 -2.13 10.44
C GLN A 16 -12.85 -1.31 11.37
N ARG A 17 -12.39 -1.89 12.49
CA ARG A 17 -11.44 -1.24 13.44
C ARG A 17 -10.08 -0.88 12.84
N ARG A 18 -9.74 -1.46 11.68
CA ARG A 18 -8.46 -1.27 11.00
C ARG A 18 -8.51 -0.26 9.86
N ILE A 19 -9.72 0.15 9.48
CA ILE A 19 -9.95 1.08 8.39
C ILE A 19 -9.59 2.48 8.88
N LYS A 20 -8.88 3.23 8.04
CA LYS A 20 -8.54 4.63 8.33
C LYS A 20 -9.81 5.45 8.51
N HIS A 21 -9.88 6.22 9.58
CA HIS A 21 -11.09 6.97 9.99
C HIS A 21 -11.64 7.85 8.87
N LYS A 22 -10.76 8.55 8.16
CA LYS A 22 -11.11 9.36 6.98
C LYS A 22 -10.50 8.75 5.73
N GLN A 23 -11.36 8.26 4.84
CA GLN A 23 -10.96 7.70 3.56
C GLN A 23 -10.66 8.83 2.56
N PRO A 24 -9.59 8.72 1.75
CA PRO A 24 -9.34 9.69 0.70
C PRO A 24 -10.41 9.57 -0.38
N PHE A 25 -10.60 10.65 -1.13
CA PHE A 25 -11.45 10.61 -2.31
C PHE A 25 -10.93 9.56 -3.30
N TYR A 26 -11.84 8.85 -3.95
CA TYR A 26 -11.49 8.06 -5.13
C TYR A 26 -11.62 8.94 -6.36
N ARG A 27 -10.80 8.68 -7.37
CA ARG A 27 -10.90 9.34 -8.67
C ARG A 27 -11.68 8.46 -9.63
N SER A 28 -12.70 9.00 -10.28
CA SER A 28 -13.40 8.30 -11.36
C SER A 28 -12.64 8.44 -12.68
N GLY A 29 -12.67 7.40 -13.53
CA GLY A 29 -11.96 7.36 -14.81
C GLY A 29 -10.60 6.63 -14.77
N LYS A 30 -10.03 6.36 -15.95
CA LYS A 30 -8.69 5.75 -16.11
C LYS A 30 -7.60 6.80 -15.89
N TRP A 31 -7.25 7.07 -14.64
CA TRP A 31 -6.01 7.78 -14.33
C TRP A 31 -4.86 6.77 -14.41
N LEU A 32 -4.06 6.79 -15.47
CA LEU A 32 -2.78 6.09 -15.49
C LEU A 32 -1.68 7.09 -15.14
N ASP A 33 -0.80 6.72 -14.22
CA ASP A 33 0.46 7.43 -14.08
C ASP A 33 1.20 7.34 -15.43
N ARG A 34 1.49 8.50 -16.01
CA ARG A 34 2.16 8.63 -17.30
C ARG A 34 3.69 8.62 -17.17
N ARG A 35 4.23 8.53 -15.95
CA ARG A 35 5.68 8.47 -15.71
C ARG A 35 6.27 7.20 -16.32
N LEU A 36 7.16 7.38 -17.29
CA LEU A 36 7.80 6.29 -18.01
C LEU A 36 9.02 5.70 -17.27
N TYR A 37 9.74 6.51 -16.49
CA TYR A 37 11.10 6.15 -16.05
C TYR A 37 11.29 6.12 -14.53
N SER A 38 10.49 6.86 -13.75
CA SER A 38 10.61 6.90 -12.29
C SER A 38 9.28 6.62 -11.59
N LYS A 39 9.21 5.44 -10.97
CA LYS A 39 8.10 5.03 -10.08
C LYS A 39 8.37 5.38 -8.62
N THR A 40 9.47 6.08 -8.33
CA THR A 40 9.70 6.70 -7.02
C THR A 40 9.02 8.07 -7.00
N PRO A 41 8.19 8.39 -5.99
CA PRO A 41 7.56 9.70 -5.89
C PRO A 41 8.61 10.80 -5.70
N ILE A 42 8.55 11.88 -6.51
CA ILE A 42 9.49 13.02 -6.41
C ILE A 42 9.49 13.64 -5.00
N ARG A 43 8.34 13.62 -4.32
CA ARG A 43 8.20 14.08 -2.93
C ARG A 43 9.07 13.30 -1.95
N ALA A 44 9.54 12.09 -2.28
CA ALA A 44 10.51 11.37 -1.46
C ALA A 44 11.78 12.19 -1.18
N CYS A 45 12.17 13.09 -2.09
CA CYS A 45 13.31 13.99 -1.92
C CYS A 45 13.13 15.00 -0.77
N GLN A 46 11.90 15.22 -0.30
CA GLN A 46 11.59 16.16 0.79
C GLN A 46 11.78 15.53 2.18
N PHE A 47 12.02 14.22 2.24
CA PHE A 47 12.08 13.47 3.50
C PHE A 47 13.48 12.90 3.75
N GLU A 48 13.88 12.86 5.02
CA GLU A 48 15.10 12.18 5.44
C GLU A 48 14.86 10.66 5.54
N LEU A 49 15.02 9.98 4.40
CA LEU A 49 14.80 8.55 4.29
C LEU A 49 16.08 7.76 4.63
N LYS A 50 15.94 6.70 5.43
CA LYS A 50 17.07 5.78 5.65
C LYS A 50 17.39 5.01 4.37
N LYS A 51 18.62 4.50 4.27
CA LYS A 51 19.07 3.65 3.15
C LYS A 51 18.07 2.53 2.81
N ASN A 52 17.58 1.80 3.81
CA ASN A 52 16.62 0.72 3.60
C ASN A 52 15.22 1.22 3.22
N ASP A 53 14.84 2.44 3.64
CA ASP A 53 13.55 3.04 3.25
C ASP A 53 13.54 3.34 1.75
N LEU A 54 14.64 3.94 1.25
CA LEU A 54 14.83 4.20 -0.18
C LEU A 54 14.83 2.90 -1.00
N ARG A 55 15.59 1.89 -0.56
CA ARG A 55 15.63 0.59 -1.26
C ARG A 55 14.25 -0.07 -1.32
N VAL A 56 13.50 -0.06 -0.22
CA VAL A 56 12.15 -0.62 -0.18
C VAL A 56 11.17 0.21 -1.03
N LEU A 57 11.28 1.54 -1.02
CA LEU A 57 10.47 2.41 -1.87
C LEU A 57 10.72 2.13 -3.36
N HIS A 58 11.97 1.92 -3.75
CA HIS A 58 12.35 1.55 -5.11
C HIS A 58 11.82 0.16 -5.48
N ALA A 59 11.94 -0.83 -4.60
CA ALA A 59 11.39 -2.18 -4.82
C ALA A 59 9.86 -2.16 -4.96
N LEU A 60 9.17 -1.36 -4.14
CA LEU A 60 7.73 -1.11 -4.26
C LEU A 60 7.40 -0.49 -5.62
N GLY A 61 8.16 0.54 -6.03
CA GLY A 61 8.03 1.20 -7.33
C GLY A 61 8.18 0.22 -8.49
N ALA A 62 9.24 -0.60 -8.49
CA ALA A 62 9.48 -1.61 -9.51
C ALA A 62 8.30 -2.58 -9.68
N CYS A 63 7.70 -3.00 -8.56
CA CYS A 63 6.56 -3.91 -8.52
C CYS A 63 5.18 -3.24 -8.73
N ALA A 64 5.13 -1.90 -8.80
CA ALA A 64 3.86 -1.17 -8.84
C ALA A 64 3.27 -1.12 -10.25
N SER A 65 1.94 -1.25 -10.32
CA SER A 65 1.17 -0.94 -11.51
C SER A 65 1.20 0.56 -11.82
N PRO A 66 0.70 1.00 -13.00
CA PRO A 66 0.56 2.43 -13.31
C PRO A 66 -0.35 3.21 -12.34
N LEU A 67 -1.11 2.53 -11.48
CA LEU A 67 -1.91 3.16 -10.42
C LEU A 67 -1.13 3.29 -9.10
N GLY A 68 0.16 2.92 -9.10
CA GLY A 68 0.99 2.84 -7.89
C GLY A 68 0.68 1.62 -7.03
N ILE A 69 -0.14 0.66 -7.50
CA ILE A 69 -0.56 -0.49 -6.68
C ILE A 69 0.50 -1.59 -6.74
N CYS A 70 0.97 -2.02 -5.57
CA CYS A 70 1.93 -3.10 -5.42
C CYS A 70 1.34 -4.25 -4.59
N TYR A 71 1.53 -5.48 -5.07
CA TYR A 71 1.08 -6.73 -4.45
C TYR A 71 2.24 -7.58 -3.89
N ALA A 72 3.47 -7.09 -4.01
CA ALA A 72 4.66 -7.83 -3.64
C ALA A 72 4.64 -8.19 -2.15
N SER A 73 5.05 -9.43 -1.85
CA SER A 73 5.25 -9.86 -0.47
C SER A 73 6.46 -9.15 0.13
N GLN A 74 6.51 -9.02 1.46
CA GLN A 74 7.66 -8.42 2.13
C GLN A 74 8.96 -9.19 1.90
N GLN A 75 8.86 -10.51 1.73
CA GLN A 75 10.02 -11.35 1.40
C GLN A 75 10.57 -10.95 0.03
N TYR A 76 9.70 -10.91 -0.98
CA TYR A 76 10.11 -10.52 -2.34
C TYR A 76 10.61 -9.07 -2.42
N LEU A 77 10.00 -8.15 -1.66
CA LEU A 77 10.51 -6.79 -1.51
C LEU A 77 11.90 -6.76 -0.88
N GLY A 78 12.17 -7.64 0.09
CA GLY A 78 13.48 -7.76 0.74
C GLY A 78 14.55 -8.26 -0.23
N GLU A 79 14.23 -9.29 -1.01
CA GLU A 79 15.08 -9.82 -2.08
C GLU A 79 15.44 -8.71 -3.09
N LEU A 80 14.44 -8.00 -3.63
CA LEU A 80 14.65 -6.88 -4.56
C LEU A 80 15.40 -5.69 -3.95
N ALA A 81 15.22 -5.44 -2.64
CA ALA A 81 15.90 -4.36 -1.93
C ALA A 81 17.35 -4.71 -1.53
N GLY A 82 17.96 -5.70 -2.19
CA GLY A 82 19.35 -6.12 -1.97
C GLY A 82 19.48 -7.11 -0.82
N GLY A 83 18.53 -8.03 -0.67
CA GLY A 83 18.59 -9.12 0.31
C GLY A 83 18.36 -8.69 1.76
N ILE A 84 17.55 -7.65 2.00
CA ILE A 84 17.23 -7.22 3.37
C ILE A 84 16.16 -8.11 4.00
N ASP A 85 16.24 -8.30 5.31
CA ASP A 85 15.30 -9.16 6.04
C ASP A 85 13.86 -8.60 6.05
N LYS A 86 12.88 -9.50 6.17
CA LYS A 86 11.45 -9.16 6.24
C LYS A 86 11.14 -8.17 7.38
N ALA A 87 11.83 -8.26 8.51
CA ALA A 87 11.67 -7.32 9.62
C ALA A 87 12.13 -5.91 9.25
N ASP A 88 13.21 -5.77 8.46
CA ASP A 88 13.67 -4.48 7.97
C ASP A 88 12.73 -3.88 6.93
N VAL A 89 12.21 -4.70 6.02
CA VAL A 89 11.15 -4.29 5.09
C VAL A 89 9.93 -3.80 5.87
N SER A 90 9.54 -4.52 6.92
CA SER A 90 8.43 -4.15 7.79
C SER A 90 8.64 -2.78 8.45
N ARG A 91 9.84 -2.50 8.99
CA ARG A 91 10.21 -1.21 9.59
C ARG A 91 10.23 -0.10 8.55
N ALA A 92 10.77 -0.37 7.35
CA ALA A 92 10.81 0.58 6.26
C ALA A 92 9.40 0.97 5.79
N VAL A 93 8.52 -0.01 5.57
CA VAL A 93 7.11 0.24 5.22
C VAL A 93 6.42 1.09 6.29
N LYS A 94 6.73 0.89 7.59
CA LYS A 94 6.19 1.74 8.68
C LYS A 94 6.59 3.21 8.49
N ARG A 95 7.88 3.47 8.24
CA ARG A 95 8.41 4.82 8.04
C ARG A 95 7.87 5.45 6.75
N LEU A 96 7.87 4.72 5.64
CA LEU A 96 7.30 5.19 4.36
C LEU A 96 5.81 5.53 4.47
N HIS A 97 5.05 4.74 5.24
CA HIS A 97 3.65 5.05 5.53
C HIS A 97 3.52 6.32 6.38
N HIS A 98 4.37 6.48 7.40
CA HIS A 98 4.40 7.68 8.24
C HIS A 98 4.69 8.94 7.43
N PHE A 99 5.63 8.88 6.47
CA PHE A 99 5.94 9.97 5.53
C PHE A 99 4.89 10.17 4.44
N GLN A 100 3.80 9.40 4.44
CA GLN A 100 2.76 9.43 3.41
C GLN A 100 3.33 9.26 1.98
N LEU A 101 4.37 8.45 1.84
CA LEU A 101 4.92 8.04 0.54
C LEU A 101 4.23 6.76 0.03
N ILE A 102 3.61 6.01 0.93
CA ILE A 102 2.76 4.86 0.63
C ILE A 102 1.54 4.85 1.55
N ARG A 103 0.49 4.13 1.14
CA ARG A 103 -0.61 3.72 2.02
C ARG A 103 -0.85 2.21 1.95
N LEU A 104 -1.51 1.68 2.97
CA LEU A 104 -1.96 0.30 3.00
C LEU A 104 -3.38 0.21 2.44
N LEU A 105 -3.63 -0.76 1.57
CA LEU A 105 -4.95 -1.05 1.05
C LEU A 105 -5.46 -2.38 1.59
N LEU A 106 -6.79 -2.48 1.69
CA LEU A 106 -7.44 -3.74 2.02
C LEU A 106 -7.00 -4.85 1.04
N PRO A 107 -6.46 -5.98 1.54
CA PRO A 107 -6.12 -7.13 0.70
C PRO A 107 -7.33 -7.64 -0.07
N LYS A 108 -7.13 -7.96 -1.36
CA LYS A 108 -8.16 -8.54 -2.23
C LYS A 108 -7.83 -9.98 -2.60
N GLY A 109 -8.86 -10.73 -2.96
CA GLY A 109 -8.73 -12.12 -3.40
C GLY A 109 -8.60 -13.13 -2.26
N LYS A 110 -8.29 -14.38 -2.63
CA LYS A 110 -8.03 -15.49 -1.70
C LYS A 110 -6.54 -15.55 -1.35
N PRO A 111 -6.17 -16.06 -0.16
CA PRO A 111 -4.78 -16.41 0.12
C PRO A 111 -4.22 -17.35 -0.96
N PHE A 112 -2.93 -17.20 -1.28
CA PHE A 112 -2.25 -18.15 -2.17
C PHE A 112 -2.23 -19.55 -1.54
N LYS A 113 -2.24 -20.61 -2.35
CA LYS A 113 -2.25 -21.99 -1.86
C LYS A 113 -1.10 -22.22 -0.86
N GLY A 114 -1.43 -22.76 0.32
CA GLY A 114 -0.46 -22.98 1.40
C GLY A 114 -0.14 -21.75 2.26
N ARG A 115 -0.73 -20.58 2.00
CA ARG A 115 -0.62 -19.41 2.87
C ARG A 115 -1.90 -19.18 3.65
N TYR A 116 -1.76 -18.91 4.94
CA TYR A 116 -2.88 -18.62 5.84
C TYR A 116 -3.46 -17.20 5.65
N GLN A 117 -2.68 -16.27 5.08
CA GLN A 117 -3.07 -14.86 4.96
C GLN A 117 -3.02 -14.39 3.51
N ARG A 118 -3.93 -13.47 3.19
CA ARG A 118 -3.88 -12.69 1.94
C ARG A 118 -2.62 -11.84 1.90
N GLY A 119 -2.10 -11.61 0.69
CA GLY A 119 -0.93 -10.78 0.48
C GLY A 119 -1.16 -9.32 0.87
N ASN A 120 -0.09 -8.64 1.27
CA ASN A 120 -0.15 -7.20 1.52
C ASN A 120 -0.48 -6.46 0.22
N ARG A 121 -1.13 -5.31 0.36
CA ARG A 121 -1.42 -4.44 -0.78
C ARG A 121 -1.08 -3.01 -0.43
N TYR A 122 -0.27 -2.40 -1.26
CA TYR A 122 0.26 -1.05 -1.07
C TYR A 122 -0.17 -0.17 -2.23
N GLN A 123 -0.33 1.12 -1.98
CA GLN A 123 -0.36 2.14 -3.03
C GLN A 123 0.76 3.15 -2.77
N ILE A 124 1.58 3.40 -3.79
CA ILE A 124 2.59 4.47 -3.79
C ILE A 124 1.88 5.80 -4.00
N LEU A 125 2.24 6.78 -3.18
CA LEU A 125 1.65 8.12 -3.20
C LEU A 125 2.57 9.09 -3.92
N TYR A 126 2.32 9.21 -5.22
CA TYR A 126 3.01 10.15 -6.09
C TYR A 126 2.72 11.62 -5.77
N GLU A 127 1.55 11.87 -5.20
CA GLU A 127 1.05 13.14 -4.68
C GLU A 127 0.58 12.91 -3.24
N GLU A 128 0.60 13.93 -2.40
CA GLU A 128 0.20 13.83 -0.98
C GLU A 128 -1.23 13.33 -0.81
N ASN A 129 -2.14 13.95 -1.54
CA ASN A 129 -3.55 13.65 -1.53
C ASN A 129 -3.93 12.73 -2.69
N ALA A 130 -3.01 11.86 -3.12
CA ALA A 130 -3.27 10.94 -4.22
C ALA A 130 -4.56 10.14 -3.93
N PRO A 131 -5.49 10.07 -4.90
CA PRO A 131 -6.79 9.48 -4.68
C PRO A 131 -6.71 7.95 -4.54
N LEU A 132 -7.78 7.35 -4.04
CA LEU A 132 -7.95 5.90 -4.15
C LEU A 132 -8.05 5.49 -5.63
N PRO A 133 -7.38 4.40 -6.06
CA PRO A 133 -7.38 3.95 -7.44
C PRO A 133 -8.76 3.56 -7.99
N SER A 134 -9.70 3.22 -7.11
CA SER A 134 -11.09 2.98 -7.48
C SER A 134 -12.01 3.16 -6.28
N LYS A 135 -13.32 3.32 -6.54
CA LYS A 135 -14.39 3.34 -5.53
C LYS A 135 -14.46 2.09 -4.64
N HIS A 136 -13.74 1.02 -5.03
CA HIS A 136 -13.73 -0.25 -4.33
C HIS A 136 -12.49 -0.45 -3.45
N GLU A 137 -11.58 0.52 -3.41
CA GLU A 137 -10.43 0.48 -2.52
C GLU A 137 -10.78 1.05 -1.15
N ILE A 138 -10.10 0.53 -0.13
CA ILE A 138 -10.24 0.98 1.26
C ILE A 138 -8.83 1.10 1.82
N GLU A 139 -8.49 2.28 2.33
CA GLU A 139 -7.25 2.56 3.03
C GLU A 139 -7.31 2.02 4.47
N LEU A 140 -6.23 1.37 4.88
CA LEU A 140 -6.05 0.81 6.21
C LEU A 140 -5.04 1.63 7.02
N GLU A 141 -5.22 1.65 8.34
CA GLU A 141 -4.19 2.11 9.27
C GLU A 141 -2.96 1.18 9.26
N PHE A 142 -1.77 1.68 9.59
CA PHE A 142 -0.57 0.85 9.56
C PHE A 142 -0.67 -0.40 10.46
N GLY A 143 -1.27 -0.26 11.65
CA GLY A 143 -1.50 -1.35 12.60
C GLY A 143 -2.42 -2.46 12.09
N ALA A 144 -3.14 -2.23 10.99
CA ALA A 144 -4.03 -3.20 10.37
C ALA A 144 -3.30 -4.42 9.79
N ARG A 145 -2.02 -4.25 9.41
CA ARG A 145 -1.26 -5.23 8.65
C ARG A 145 -0.92 -6.50 9.45
N THR A 146 -0.80 -6.38 10.78
CA THR A 146 -0.49 -7.51 11.67
C THR A 146 -1.72 -8.37 11.98
N GLY A 147 -2.91 -7.87 11.67
CA GLY A 147 -4.14 -8.61 11.83
C GLY A 147 -4.26 -9.74 10.80
N ARG A 148 -4.72 -10.91 11.24
CA ARG A 148 -5.09 -12.01 10.33
C ARG A 148 -6.19 -11.51 9.38
N TRP A 149 -5.97 -11.70 8.08
CA TRP A 149 -6.94 -11.46 7.02
C TRP A 149 -7.39 -12.84 6.50
N PRO A 150 -8.46 -13.43 7.07
CA PRO A 150 -8.97 -14.72 6.63
C PRO A 150 -9.39 -14.69 5.15
#